data_AF-Q8HZ85-F1
#
_entry.id   AF-Q8HZ85-F1
#
_cell.length_a   1.000
_cell.length_b   1.000
_cell.length_c   1.000
_cell.angle_alpha   90.00
_cell.angle_beta   90.00
_cell.angle_gamma   90.00
#
_symmetry.space_group_name_H-M   'P 1'
#
loop_
_entity.id
_entity.type
_entity.pdbx_description
1 polymer ?
#
loop_
_entity_poly.entity_id
_entity_poly.type
_entity_poly.pdbx_seq_one_letter_code
_entity_poly.pdbx_strand_id
1 'polypeptide(L)'
;SGVLERYVLEGKEAENVTMGCAESCSLNENITVPDTKVNFYAWKKMEFGQQAVDVWQGLTLLSEAVLRGQALLANSTQPREPLQLHMDRAVSGLRSLTTLLRALGAQEATSPPDAAPSAVPLQTITADTFSKL
;
A
#
# COMPACT_ATOMS: atom_id res chain seq x y z
N SER A 1 -14.80 12.55 -8.70
CA SER A 1 -13.42 13.02 -8.46
C SER A 1 -12.52 12.07 -9.24
N GLY A 2 -11.98 12.47 -10.40
CA GLY A 2 -11.47 11.49 -11.38
C GLY A 2 -10.07 10.91 -11.09
N VAL A 3 -9.19 11.63 -10.39
CA VAL A 3 -7.78 11.22 -10.25
C VAL A 3 -7.59 10.12 -9.21
N LEU A 4 -8.14 10.27 -8.00
CA LEU A 4 -8.05 9.23 -6.96
C LEU A 4 -8.87 7.99 -7.32
N GLU A 5 -10.03 8.20 -7.95
CA GLU A 5 -10.93 7.12 -8.38
C GLU A 5 -10.26 6.17 -9.38
N ARG A 6 -9.40 6.69 -10.26
CA ARG A 6 -8.59 5.88 -11.17
C ARG A 6 -7.73 4.86 -10.41
N TYR A 7 -7.01 5.29 -9.37
CA TYR A 7 -6.14 4.39 -8.61
C TYR A 7 -6.94 3.35 -7.81
N VAL A 8 -8.13 3.72 -7.32
CA VAL A 8 -9.05 2.77 -6.67
C VAL A 8 -9.51 1.69 -7.66
N LEU A 9 -9.82 2.07 -8.90
CA LEU A 9 -10.21 1.12 -9.95
C LEU A 9 -9.05 0.22 -10.38
N GLU A 10 -7.85 0.77 -10.54
CA GLU A 10 -6.63 0.00 -10.86
C GLU A 10 -6.31 -1.02 -9.75
N GLY A 11 -6.49 -0.65 -8.48
CA GLY A 11 -6.33 -1.56 -7.34
C GLY A 11 -7.35 -2.70 -7.34
N LYS A 12 -8.64 -2.39 -7.59
CA LYS A 12 -9.69 -3.41 -7.71
C LYS A 12 -9.46 -4.38 -8.87
N GLU A 13 -8.96 -3.87 -10.00
CA GLU A 13 -8.61 -4.71 -11.15
C GLU A 13 -7.47 -5.67 -10.79
N ALA A 14 -6.44 -5.19 -10.10
CA ALA A 14 -5.32 -6.01 -9.64
C ALA A 14 -5.75 -7.10 -8.62
N GLU A 15 -6.64 -6.76 -7.68
CA GLU A 15 -7.22 -7.72 -6.73
C GLU A 15 -7.99 -8.84 -7.46
N ASN A 16 -8.80 -8.50 -8.46
CA ASN A 16 -9.57 -9.49 -9.22
C ASN A 16 -8.65 -10.45 -10.00
N VAL A 17 -7.57 -9.95 -10.59
CA VAL A 17 -6.60 -10.77 -11.33
C VAL A 17 -5.83 -11.69 -10.38
N THR A 18 -5.46 -11.21 -9.20
CA THR A 18 -4.73 -12.02 -8.21
C THR A 18 -5.62 -13.06 -7.53
N MET A 19 -6.93 -12.82 -7.39
CA MET A 19 -7.89 -13.81 -6.88
C MET A 19 -8.03 -15.03 -7.81
N GLY A 20 -7.83 -14.85 -9.12
CA GLY A 20 -7.82 -15.95 -10.10
C GLY A 20 -6.57 -16.83 -10.04
N CYS A 21 -5.57 -16.44 -9.25
CA CYS A 21 -4.27 -17.09 -9.12
C CYS A 21 -4.16 -17.66 -7.69
N ALA A 22 -4.52 -18.93 -7.52
CA ALA A 22 -4.53 -19.60 -6.21
C ALA A 22 -3.10 -19.82 -5.65
N GLU A 23 -2.66 -21.05 -5.41
CA GLU A 23 -1.30 -21.33 -4.90
C GLU A 23 -0.18 -20.88 -5.86
N SER A 24 -0.51 -20.63 -7.13
CA SER A 24 0.41 -20.14 -8.16
C SER A 24 0.87 -18.69 -7.96
N CYS A 25 0.30 -17.94 -7.00
CA CYS A 25 0.68 -16.56 -6.69
C CYS A 25 1.41 -16.40 -5.36
N SER A 26 2.13 -17.44 -4.92
CA SER A 26 3.08 -17.33 -3.80
C SER A 26 4.15 -16.26 -4.06
N LEU A 27 4.48 -15.49 -3.01
CA LEU A 27 5.62 -14.58 -2.93
C LEU A 27 6.91 -15.33 -2.51
N ASN A 28 6.79 -16.55 -1.98
CA ASN A 28 7.89 -17.36 -1.42
C ASN A 28 8.61 -16.74 -0.21
N GLU A 29 8.14 -15.58 0.26
CA GLU A 29 8.55 -14.92 1.49
C GLU A 29 7.38 -14.11 2.07
N ASN A 30 7.49 -13.76 3.35
CA ASN A 30 6.52 -12.90 4.02
C ASN A 30 6.93 -11.44 3.84
N ILE A 31 6.09 -10.68 3.14
CA ILE A 31 6.24 -9.23 2.99
C ILE A 31 5.36 -8.53 4.03
N THR A 32 5.92 -7.58 4.78
CA THR A 32 5.15 -6.73 5.68
C THR A 32 4.39 -5.69 4.88
N VAL A 33 3.08 -5.57 5.12
CA VAL A 33 2.18 -4.61 4.47
C VAL A 33 1.38 -3.85 5.53
N PRO A 34 0.88 -2.63 5.25
CA PRO A 34 0.00 -1.94 6.19
C PRO A 34 -1.30 -2.70 6.41
N ASP A 35 -1.81 -2.70 7.65
CA ASP A 35 -3.20 -3.10 7.91
C ASP A 35 -4.13 -1.98 7.42
N THR A 36 -4.95 -2.30 6.41
CA THR A 36 -5.88 -1.34 5.79
C THR A 36 -7.22 -1.27 6.52
N LYS A 37 -7.42 -2.04 7.60
CA LYS A 37 -8.65 -1.98 8.39
C LYS A 37 -8.77 -0.66 9.13
N VAL A 38 -9.85 0.06 8.86
CA VAL A 38 -10.16 1.31 9.54
C VAL A 38 -11.41 1.13 10.41
N ASN A 39 -11.28 1.39 11.71
CA ASN A 39 -12.45 1.58 12.57
C ASN A 39 -13.01 2.99 12.34
N PHE A 40 -14.09 3.11 11.58
CA PHE A 40 -14.67 4.41 11.20
C PHE A 40 -15.07 5.28 12.40
N TYR A 41 -15.49 4.69 13.52
CA TYR A 41 -15.86 5.44 14.71
C TYR A 41 -14.64 6.07 15.40
N ALA A 42 -13.55 5.31 15.52
CA ALA A 42 -12.29 5.82 16.06
C ALA A 42 -11.64 6.81 15.09
N TRP A 43 -11.59 6.48 13.80
CA TRP A 43 -11.01 7.29 12.74
C TRP A 43 -11.63 8.69 12.71
N LYS A 44 -12.96 8.81 12.72
CA LYS A 44 -13.65 10.12 12.68
C LYS A 44 -13.32 11.02 13.88
N LYS A 45 -12.91 10.44 15.01
CA LYS A 45 -12.53 11.16 16.23
C LYS A 45 -11.03 11.46 16.33
N MET A 46 -10.22 10.83 15.47
CA MET A 46 -8.79 11.04 15.40
C MET A 46 -8.48 12.44 14.86
N GLU A 47 -7.40 13.04 15.35
CA GLU A 47 -6.91 14.30 14.82
C GLU A 47 -6.54 14.17 13.33
N PHE A 48 -6.84 15.20 12.54
CA PHE A 48 -6.49 15.20 11.11
C PHE A 48 -4.99 15.00 10.86
N GLY A 49 -4.13 15.58 11.70
CA GLY A 49 -2.68 15.37 11.63
C GLY A 49 -2.30 13.89 11.78
N GLN A 50 -2.88 13.20 12.77
CA GLN A 50 -2.65 11.78 12.97
C GLN A 50 -3.20 10.92 11.81
N GLN A 51 -4.38 11.25 11.26
CA GLN A 51 -4.89 10.56 10.07
C GLN A 51 -3.93 10.71 8.87
N ALA A 52 -3.36 11.91 8.68
CA ALA A 52 -2.40 12.16 7.61
C ALA A 52 -1.11 11.36 7.80
N VAL A 53 -0.62 11.27 9.05
CA VAL A 53 0.53 10.43 9.42
C VAL A 53 0.25 8.96 9.12
N ASP A 54 -0.90 8.42 9.55
CA ASP A 54 -1.27 7.02 9.33
C ASP A 54 -1.35 6.69 7.84
N VAL A 55 -1.97 7.56 7.03
CA VAL A 55 -2.06 7.39 5.57
C VAL A 55 -0.67 7.47 4.93
N TRP A 56 0.17 8.42 5.34
CA TRP A 56 1.51 8.59 4.77
C TRP A 56 2.43 7.39 5.08
N GLN A 57 2.45 6.95 6.33
CA GLN A 57 3.23 5.78 6.74
C GLN A 57 2.73 4.51 6.05
N GLY A 58 1.40 4.32 5.97
CA GLY A 58 0.80 3.21 5.26
C GLY A 58 1.16 3.18 3.77
N LEU A 59 1.08 4.32 3.08
CA LEU A 59 1.45 4.41 1.67
C LEU A 59 2.94 4.14 1.44
N THR A 60 3.79 4.63 2.33
CA THR A 60 5.25 4.41 2.26
C THR A 60 5.56 2.92 2.39
N LEU A 61 5.02 2.26 3.41
CA LEU A 61 5.20 0.82 3.62
C LEU A 61 4.63 0.00 2.44
N LEU A 62 3.46 0.37 1.93
CA LEU A 62 2.86 -0.29 0.76
C LEU A 62 3.75 -0.15 -0.49
N SER A 63 4.38 1.02 -0.69
CA SER A 63 5.29 1.25 -1.81
C SER A 63 6.51 0.33 -1.74
N GLU A 64 7.09 0.16 -0.55
CA GLU A 64 8.19 -0.78 -0.31
C GLU A 64 7.77 -2.23 -0.57
N ALA A 65 6.60 -2.63 -0.06
CA ALA A 65 6.06 -3.97 -0.22
C ALA A 65 5.81 -4.32 -1.69
N VAL A 66 5.22 -3.41 -2.47
CA VAL A 66 4.96 -3.61 -3.91
C VAL A 66 6.26 -3.68 -4.71
N LEU A 67 7.25 -2.85 -4.41
CA LEU A 67 8.58 -2.94 -5.03
C LEU A 67 9.25 -4.28 -4.75
N ARG A 68 9.13 -4.78 -3.51
CA ARG A 68 9.64 -6.10 -3.12
C ARG A 68 8.90 -7.22 -3.87
N GLY A 69 7.58 -7.15 -3.94
CA GLY A 69 6.74 -8.07 -4.74
C GLY A 69 7.13 -8.08 -6.22
N GLN A 70 7.37 -6.92 -6.81
CA GLN A 70 7.83 -6.80 -8.20
C GLN A 70 9.19 -7.45 -8.41
N ALA A 71 10.13 -7.27 -7.49
CA ALA A 71 11.46 -7.89 -7.56
C ALA A 71 11.37 -9.43 -7.48
N LEU A 72 10.51 -9.97 -6.61
CA LEU A 72 10.26 -11.41 -6.54
C LEU A 72 9.62 -11.96 -7.81
N LEU A 73 8.68 -11.20 -8.39
CA LEU A 73 8.03 -11.56 -9.64
C LEU A 73 9.04 -11.64 -10.79
N ALA A 74 9.94 -10.65 -10.88
CA ALA A 74 10.99 -10.60 -11.91
C ALA A 74 12.00 -11.76 -11.78
N ASN A 75 12.21 -12.27 -10.57
CA ASN A 75 13.10 -13.40 -10.29
C ASN A 75 12.41 -14.77 -10.41
N SER A 76 11.10 -14.80 -10.69
CA SER A 76 10.33 -16.03 -10.86
C SER A 76 10.60 -16.67 -12.22
N THR A 77 10.72 -17.99 -12.26
CA THR A 77 10.80 -18.78 -13.51
C THR A 77 9.42 -19.09 -14.10
N GLN A 78 8.33 -18.78 -13.40
CA GLN A 78 6.97 -19.01 -13.86
C GLN A 78 6.46 -17.80 -14.68
N PRO A 79 5.87 -18.00 -15.87
CA PRO A 79 5.22 -16.94 -16.62
C PRO A 79 3.99 -16.46 -15.85
N ARG A 80 3.93 -15.15 -15.60
CA ARG A 80 2.85 -14.47 -14.87
C ARG A 80 2.55 -13.12 -15.54
N GLU A 81 2.40 -13.12 -16.87
CA GLU A 81 2.27 -11.89 -17.68
C GLU A 81 1.13 -10.96 -17.23
N PRO A 82 -0.08 -11.46 -16.86
CA PRO A 82 -1.13 -10.59 -16.34
C PRO A 82 -0.73 -9.89 -15.03
N LEU A 83 -0.05 -10.62 -14.13
CA LEU A 83 0.38 -10.09 -12.83
C LEU A 83 1.45 -9.01 -12.98
N GLN A 84 2.38 -9.17 -13.93
CA GLN A 84 3.44 -8.21 -14.17
C GLN A 84 2.90 -6.84 -14.57
N LEU A 85 1.91 -6.81 -15.47
CA LEU A 85 1.24 -5.57 -15.87
C LEU A 85 0.60 -4.84 -14.67
N HIS A 86 -0.08 -5.57 -13.80
CA HIS A 86 -0.72 -4.97 -12.61
C HIS A 86 0.31 -4.49 -11.59
N MET A 87 1.44 -5.19 -11.43
CA MET A 87 2.55 -4.75 -10.57
C MET A 87 3.18 -3.46 -11.10
N ASP A 88 3.43 -3.36 -12.41
CA ASP A 88 3.99 -2.14 -13.01
C ASP A 88 3.04 -0.94 -12.85
N ARG A 89 1.72 -1.19 -13.01
CA ARG A 89 0.69 -0.18 -12.74
C ARG A 89 0.67 0.23 -11.27
N ALA A 90 0.74 -0.73 -10.33
CA ALA A 90 0.76 -0.45 -8.90
C ALA A 90 1.98 0.40 -8.51
N VAL A 91 3.19 0.06 -9.00
CA VAL A 91 4.41 0.86 -8.76
C VAL A 91 4.25 2.29 -9.28
N SER A 92 3.71 2.46 -10.49
CA SER A 92 3.46 3.77 -11.09
C SER A 92 2.40 4.56 -10.32
N GLY A 93 1.32 3.90 -9.91
CA GLY A 93 0.22 4.48 -9.15
C GLY A 93 0.67 4.95 -7.77
N LEU A 94 1.41 4.12 -7.04
CA LEU A 94 1.94 4.46 -5.71
C LEU A 94 2.92 5.62 -5.76
N ARG A 95 3.79 5.69 -6.79
CA ARG A 95 4.67 6.85 -7.00
C ARG A 95 3.86 8.14 -7.23
N SER A 96 2.80 8.06 -8.03
CA SER A 96 1.92 9.18 -8.31
C SER A 96 1.16 9.64 -7.06
N LEU A 97 0.60 8.69 -6.31
CA LEU A 97 -0.08 8.93 -5.04
C LEU A 97 0.86 9.54 -4.01
N THR A 98 2.10 9.06 -3.91
CA THR A 98 3.11 9.62 -3.00
C THR A 98 3.39 11.08 -3.31
N THR A 99 3.49 11.42 -4.60
CA THR A 99 3.69 12.80 -5.05
C THR A 99 2.47 13.67 -4.73
N LEU A 100 1.25 13.16 -4.97
CA LEU A 100 0.00 13.86 -4.66
C LEU A 100 -0.15 14.11 -3.15
N LEU A 101 0.06 13.09 -2.32
CA LEU A 101 -0.06 13.22 -0.86
C LEU A 101 0.98 14.17 -0.27
N ARG A 102 2.20 14.17 -0.81
CA ARG A 102 3.23 15.16 -0.42
C ARG A 102 2.78 16.58 -0.75
N ALA A 103 2.23 16.80 -1.95
CA ALA A 103 1.70 18.11 -2.33
C ALA A 103 0.51 18.57 -1.46
N LEU A 104 -0.17 17.63 -0.80
CA LEU A 104 -1.25 17.89 0.15
C LEU A 104 -0.78 18.04 1.62
N GLY A 105 0.52 17.97 1.89
CA GLY A 105 1.08 18.16 3.22
C GLY A 105 1.09 16.92 4.12
N ALA A 106 0.81 15.73 3.57
CA ALA A 106 0.76 14.50 4.36
C ALA A 106 2.14 14.07 4.90
N GLN A 107 3.22 14.49 4.23
CA GLN A 107 4.58 14.24 4.71
C GLN A 107 4.95 15.16 5.88
N GLU A 108 4.59 16.44 5.80
CA GLU A 108 4.90 17.43 6.83
C GLU A 108 4.23 17.11 8.17
N ALA A 109 3.07 16.44 8.15
CA ALA A 109 2.39 15.92 9.33
C ALA A 109 3.22 14.88 10.12
N THR A 110 4.24 14.26 9.50
CA THR A 110 5.16 13.32 10.17
C THR A 110 6.29 14.00 10.94
N SER A 111 6.42 15.33 10.85
CA SER A 111 7.39 16.08 11.65
C SER A 111 6.93 16.08 13.12
N PRO A 112 7.71 15.53 14.06
CA PRO A 112 7.29 15.51 15.45
C PRO A 112 7.19 16.94 16.00
N PRO A 113 6.12 17.29 16.74
CA PRO A 113 6.24 18.35 17.72
C PRO A 113 7.34 17.94 18.70
N ASP A 114 8.25 18.87 19.00
CA ASP A 114 9.12 18.75 20.15
C ASP A 114 8.23 18.44 21.38
N ALA A 115 8.45 17.28 22.01
CA ALA A 115 7.64 16.62 23.06
C ALA A 115 6.45 15.72 22.63
N ALA A 116 6.74 14.41 22.47
CA ALA A 116 6.16 13.25 23.19
C ALA A 116 6.09 11.98 22.29
N PRO A 117 6.60 10.82 22.75
CA PRO A 117 6.51 9.57 21.99
C PRO A 117 5.17 8.89 22.25
N SER A 118 4.14 9.20 21.46
CA SER A 118 2.90 8.45 21.51
C SER A 118 2.18 8.42 20.16
N ALA A 119 2.93 8.28 19.06
CA ALA A 119 2.34 7.79 17.83
C ALA A 119 2.12 6.28 18.02
N VAL A 120 0.85 5.84 18.06
CA VAL A 120 0.53 4.42 17.98
C VAL A 120 1.19 3.89 16.70
N PRO A 121 2.04 2.85 16.76
CA PRO A 121 2.67 2.31 15.58
C PRO A 121 1.62 1.91 14.55
N LEU A 122 1.87 2.22 13.27
CA LEU A 122 1.08 1.72 12.15
C LEU A 122 0.86 0.22 12.32
N GLN A 123 -0.40 -0.22 12.27
CA GLN A 123 -0.70 -1.65 12.30
C GLN A 123 -0.26 -2.29 10.99
N THR A 124 0.37 -3.45 11.07
CA THR A 124 0.92 -4.17 9.91
C THR A 124 0.48 -5.62 9.91
N ILE A 125 0.35 -6.19 8.73
CA ILE A 125 0.12 -7.63 8.52
C ILE A 125 1.19 -8.19 7.58
N THR A 126 1.19 -9.51 7.38
CA THR A 126 2.10 -10.19 6.46
C THR A 126 1.35 -10.74 5.25
N ALA A 127 1.86 -10.45 4.06
CA ALA A 127 1.43 -11.03 2.79
C ALA A 127 2.46 -12.09 2.34
N ASP A 128 1.99 -13.31 2.13
CA ASP A 128 2.73 -14.47 1.59
C ASP A 128 2.33 -14.79 0.14
N THR A 129 1.28 -14.14 -0.36
CA THR A 129 0.77 -14.25 -1.74
C THR A 129 0.53 -12.89 -2.35
N PHE A 130 0.58 -12.81 -3.68
CA PHE A 130 0.23 -11.59 -4.43
C PHE A 130 -1.24 -11.18 -4.29
N SER A 131 -2.13 -12.07 -3.86
CA SER A 131 -3.52 -11.76 -3.56
C SER A 131 -3.72 -11.07 -2.21
N LYS A 132 -2.74 -11.16 -1.30
CA LYS A 132 -2.75 -10.47 0.00
C LYS A 132 -1.92 -9.18 0.00
N LEU A 133 -1.06 -8.99 -1.01
CA LEU A 133 -0.27 -7.77 -1.23
C LEU A 133 -1.13 -6.71 -1.93
#